data_AF-A0A0W0VZB3-F1
#
_entry.id   AF-A0A0W0VZB3-F1
#
_cell.length_a   1.000
_cell.length_b   1.000
_cell.length_c   1.000
_cell.angle_alpha   90.00
_cell.angle_beta   90.00
_cell.angle_gamma   90.00
#
_symmetry.space_group_name_H-M   'P 1'
#
loop_
_entity.id
_entity.type
_entity.pdbx_description
1 polymer ?
#
loop_
_entity_poly.entity_id
_entity_poly.type
_entity_poly.pdbx_seq_one_letter_code
_entity_poly.pdbx_strand_id
1 'polypeptide(L)'
;MICWICNVNNADSREHRTKRSDLKSEIHSVSQNKPIYLSEMKELKNGKKVLSKNKRIGSLDADILKYQHSICHDCNTSKTQKHDKAWENFSQKLKSLIPNTSLKNQYIRFNKIFPYNTSYEMRNVHLFFIKLFGCQIIESEFKFKNKIPIDIKTFSEAILNQRIHPNIYLSFKYRKQTNTIAENSDVHVLINKATNEAAFATWLYCTGNLVVNIMYALPNEKREGLKSAWHPRLGYKRFHFEEFL
;
A
#
# COMPACT_ATOMS: atom_id res chain seq x y z
N MET A 1 -15.16 -15.68 7.31
CA MET A 1 -15.09 -14.26 7.74
C MET A 1 -15.98 -13.46 6.82
N ILE A 2 -16.63 -12.41 7.31
CA ILE A 2 -17.37 -11.46 6.45
C ILE A 2 -16.37 -10.50 5.79
N CYS A 3 -16.63 -10.10 4.55
CA CYS A 3 -15.84 -9.11 3.83
C CYS A 3 -15.84 -7.77 4.58
N TRP A 4 -14.66 -7.27 4.96
CA TRP A 4 -14.56 -6.02 5.72
C TRP A 4 -14.98 -4.77 4.92
N ILE A 5 -14.96 -4.83 3.57
CA ILE A 5 -15.38 -3.72 2.72
C ILE A 5 -16.90 -3.59 2.69
N CYS A 6 -17.65 -4.65 2.37
CA CYS A 6 -19.12 -4.54 2.27
C CYS A 6 -19.86 -4.89 3.56
N ASN A 7 -19.26 -5.65 4.47
CA ASN A 7 -19.93 -6.23 5.64
C ASN A 7 -21.20 -7.05 5.32
N VAL A 8 -21.35 -7.54 4.08
CA VAL A 8 -22.51 -8.33 3.62
C VAL A 8 -22.08 -9.74 3.19
N ASN A 9 -21.17 -9.83 2.23
CA ASN A 9 -20.78 -11.11 1.63
C ASN A 9 -19.65 -11.80 2.40
N ASN A 10 -19.54 -13.12 2.25
CA ASN A 10 -18.38 -13.88 2.74
C ASN A 10 -17.09 -13.38 2.08
N ALA A 11 -16.02 -13.28 2.86
CA ALA A 11 -14.68 -13.05 2.35
C ALA A 11 -14.17 -14.33 1.69
N ASP A 12 -14.32 -14.41 0.36
CA ASP A 12 -13.97 -15.55 -0.49
C ASP A 12 -12.88 -15.20 -1.53
N SER A 13 -12.34 -13.99 -1.47
CA SER A 13 -11.27 -13.51 -2.34
C SER A 13 -10.01 -13.14 -1.55
N ARG A 14 -8.85 -13.39 -2.15
CA ARG A 14 -7.55 -13.02 -1.59
C ARG A 14 -6.94 -11.88 -2.38
N GLU A 15 -6.70 -10.76 -1.71
CA GLU A 15 -6.05 -9.61 -2.32
C GLU A 15 -4.53 -9.81 -2.38
N HIS A 16 -3.89 -9.34 -3.44
CA HIS A 16 -2.43 -9.35 -3.54
C HIS A 16 -1.82 -8.31 -2.59
N ARG A 17 -0.80 -8.70 -1.82
CA ARG A 17 -0.04 -7.77 -0.93
C ARG A 17 0.73 -6.73 -1.74
N THR A 18 1.35 -7.21 -2.81
CA THR A 18 1.97 -6.39 -3.84
C THR A 18 1.27 -6.69 -5.15
N LYS A 19 0.77 -5.66 -5.83
CA LYS A 19 -0.01 -5.82 -7.05
C LYS A 19 0.78 -6.66 -8.05
N ARG A 20 0.11 -7.66 -8.64
CA ARG A 20 0.74 -8.59 -9.58
C ARG A 20 1.39 -7.87 -10.77
N SER A 21 0.77 -6.82 -11.30
CA SER A 21 1.33 -6.04 -12.41
C SER A 21 2.58 -5.26 -12.02
N ASP A 22 2.67 -4.77 -10.78
CA ASP A 22 3.91 -4.17 -10.26
C ASP A 22 5.02 -5.21 -10.15
N LEU A 23 4.73 -6.42 -9.67
CA LEU A 23 5.73 -7.51 -9.64
C LEU A 23 6.18 -7.90 -11.05
N LYS A 24 5.24 -7.96 -12.00
CA LYS A 24 5.52 -8.28 -13.40
C LYS A 24 6.36 -7.19 -14.09
N SER A 25 6.22 -5.91 -13.70
CA SER A 25 7.04 -4.83 -14.26
C SER A 25 8.50 -4.93 -13.83
N GLU A 26 8.76 -5.45 -12.63
CA GLU A 26 10.13 -5.64 -12.11
C GLU A 26 10.74 -6.99 -12.54
N ILE A 27 9.91 -8.01 -12.79
CA ILE A 27 10.38 -9.37 -13.07
C ILE A 27 10.06 -9.78 -14.51
N HIS A 28 11.12 -9.92 -15.29
CA HIS A 28 11.06 -10.31 -16.69
C HIS A 28 10.46 -11.72 -16.91
N SER A 29 10.77 -12.68 -16.04
CA SER A 29 10.16 -14.03 -16.09
C SER A 29 10.24 -14.72 -14.73
N VAL A 30 9.14 -15.38 -14.31
CA VAL A 30 9.08 -16.27 -13.14
C VAL A 30 8.59 -17.63 -13.59
N SER A 31 9.28 -18.69 -13.19
CA SER A 31 8.82 -20.07 -13.42
C SER A 31 9.34 -20.99 -12.33
N GLN A 32 8.90 -22.25 -12.35
CA GLN A 32 9.47 -23.29 -11.49
C GLN A 32 10.96 -23.53 -11.76
N ASN A 33 11.51 -23.17 -12.94
CA ASN A 33 12.94 -23.29 -13.25
C ASN A 33 13.72 -21.98 -13.02
N LYS A 34 13.00 -20.85 -12.91
CA LYS A 34 13.55 -19.51 -12.62
C LYS A 34 12.71 -18.86 -11.52
N PRO A 35 12.82 -19.34 -10.27
CA PRO A 35 12.03 -18.81 -9.17
C PRO A 35 12.56 -17.45 -8.72
N ILE A 36 11.69 -16.66 -8.11
CA ILE A 36 12.10 -15.53 -7.25
C ILE A 36 12.08 -16.00 -5.79
N TYR A 37 12.67 -15.20 -4.91
CA TYR A 37 12.72 -15.51 -3.49
C TYR A 37 12.08 -14.41 -2.67
N LEU A 38 11.20 -14.78 -1.75
CA LEU A 38 10.65 -13.89 -0.76
C LEU A 38 11.46 -13.99 0.54
N SER A 39 12.01 -12.87 0.96
CA SER A 39 12.62 -12.71 2.28
C SER A 39 11.60 -12.04 3.19
N GLU A 40 11.25 -12.69 4.30
CA GLU A 40 10.41 -12.07 5.35
C GLU A 40 11.27 -11.83 6.58
N MET A 41 11.13 -10.68 7.25
CA MET A 41 11.64 -10.55 8.62
C MET A 41 10.74 -11.33 9.56
N LYS A 42 11.33 -12.20 10.39
CA LYS A 42 10.66 -12.84 11.52
C LYS A 42 11.18 -12.25 12.81
N GLU A 43 10.26 -11.84 13.67
CA GLU A 43 10.60 -11.53 15.06
C GLU A 43 10.77 -12.85 15.84
N LEU A 44 11.92 -13.00 16.49
CA LEU A 44 12.18 -14.11 17.39
C LEU A 44 11.60 -13.84 18.78
N LYS A 45 11.45 -14.90 19.58
CA LYS A 45 10.92 -14.84 20.96
C LYS A 45 11.67 -13.89 21.91
N ASN A 46 12.85 -13.40 21.53
CA ASN A 46 13.68 -12.45 22.29
C ASN A 46 13.64 -11.02 21.73
N GLY A 47 12.67 -10.69 20.87
CA GLY A 47 12.55 -9.36 20.24
C GLY A 47 13.58 -9.10 19.14
N LYS A 48 14.46 -10.07 18.81
CA LYS A 48 15.42 -9.93 17.72
C LYS A 48 14.74 -10.26 16.39
N LYS A 49 14.70 -9.30 15.47
CA LYS A 49 14.25 -9.55 14.09
C LYS A 49 15.36 -10.23 13.30
N VAL A 50 15.04 -11.36 12.67
CA VAL A 50 15.97 -12.11 11.82
C VAL A 50 15.32 -12.36 10.47
N LEU A 51 16.10 -12.25 9.40
CA LEU A 51 15.66 -12.63 8.07
C LEU A 51 15.34 -14.13 8.07
N SER A 52 14.10 -14.45 7.74
CA SER A 52 13.68 -15.84 7.55
C SER A 52 14.32 -16.43 6.30
N LYS A 53 14.38 -17.77 6.22
CA LYS A 53 14.84 -18.47 5.03
C LYS A 53 14.06 -17.99 3.81
N ASN A 54 14.79 -17.62 2.76
CA ASN A 54 14.24 -17.21 1.47
C ASN A 54 13.25 -18.27 0.96
N LYS A 55 11.98 -17.89 0.83
CA LYS A 55 10.94 -18.77 0.32
C LYS A 55 10.90 -18.70 -1.19
N ARG A 56 11.05 -19.84 -1.84
CA ARG A 56 11.03 -19.98 -3.30
C ARG A 56 9.61 -19.72 -3.83
N ILE A 57 9.50 -18.85 -4.82
CA ILE A 57 8.24 -18.51 -5.49
C ILE A 57 8.40 -18.77 -6.99
N GLY A 58 7.68 -19.77 -7.48
CA GLY A 58 7.67 -20.16 -8.90
C GLY A 58 6.53 -19.56 -9.72
N SER A 59 5.65 -18.77 -9.12
CA SER A 59 4.53 -18.09 -9.79
C SER A 59 4.17 -16.78 -9.08
N LEU A 60 3.82 -15.75 -9.84
CA LEU A 60 3.30 -14.49 -9.29
C LEU A 60 1.90 -14.61 -8.68
N ASP A 61 1.22 -15.74 -8.93
CA ASP A 61 -0.09 -16.05 -8.34
C ASP A 61 0.01 -16.82 -7.03
N ALA A 62 1.24 -17.08 -6.55
CA ALA A 62 1.48 -17.84 -5.34
C ALA A 62 0.77 -17.22 -4.13
N ASP A 63 0.13 -18.08 -3.34
CA ASP A 63 -0.65 -17.73 -2.16
C ASP A 63 0.11 -16.92 -1.11
N ILE A 64 1.43 -17.06 -1.07
CA ILE A 64 2.28 -16.29 -0.15
C ILE A 64 2.34 -14.80 -0.47
N LEU A 65 2.04 -14.42 -1.72
CA LEU A 65 1.98 -13.03 -2.19
C LEU A 65 0.62 -12.39 -1.95
N LYS A 66 -0.33 -13.13 -1.35
CA LYS A 66 -1.71 -12.69 -1.13
C LYS A 66 -2.03 -12.65 0.36
N TYR A 67 -2.85 -11.66 0.74
CA TYR A 67 -3.52 -11.63 2.04
C TYR A 67 -4.35 -12.89 2.27
N GLN A 68 -4.69 -13.16 3.52
CA GLN A 68 -5.77 -14.08 3.84
C GLN A 68 -7.10 -13.57 3.29
N HIS A 69 -8.11 -14.45 3.20
CA HIS A 69 -9.44 -14.08 2.75
C HIS A 69 -10.07 -13.04 3.69
N SER A 70 -10.01 -11.77 3.28
CA SER A 70 -10.50 -10.61 4.04
C SER A 70 -11.58 -9.83 3.29
N ILE A 71 -11.71 -10.05 1.98
CA ILE A 71 -12.69 -9.38 1.11
C ILE A 71 -13.43 -10.39 0.23
N CYS A 72 -14.63 -10.03 -0.23
CA CYS A 72 -15.39 -10.84 -1.17
C CYS A 72 -14.95 -10.55 -2.61
N HIS A 73 -15.28 -11.47 -3.52
CA HIS A 73 -14.98 -11.33 -4.95
C HIS A 73 -15.52 -10.02 -5.54
N ASP A 74 -16.81 -9.69 -5.32
CA ASP A 74 -17.43 -8.47 -5.86
C ASP A 74 -16.74 -7.18 -5.37
N CYS A 75 -16.35 -7.12 -4.10
CA CYS A 75 -15.58 -5.99 -3.60
C CYS A 75 -14.20 -5.94 -4.24
N ASN A 76 -13.52 -7.08 -4.38
CA ASN A 76 -12.18 -7.14 -4.95
C ASN A 76 -12.13 -6.78 -6.44
N THR A 77 -13.19 -7.12 -7.17
CA THR A 77 -13.31 -6.87 -8.61
C THR A 77 -14.16 -5.63 -8.85
N SER A 78 -15.49 -5.76 -8.95
CA SER A 78 -16.42 -4.72 -9.38
C SER A 78 -16.27 -3.40 -8.63
N LYS A 79 -16.14 -3.44 -7.29
CA LYS A 79 -16.13 -2.22 -6.47
C LYS A 79 -14.79 -1.49 -6.48
N THR A 80 -13.68 -2.21 -6.59
CA THR A 80 -12.34 -1.60 -6.51
C THR A 80 -11.53 -1.62 -7.81
N GLN A 81 -12.02 -2.21 -8.90
CA GLN A 81 -11.28 -2.34 -10.17
C GLN A 81 -10.73 -1.01 -10.70
N LYS A 82 -11.50 0.07 -10.58
CA LYS A 82 -11.02 1.40 -11.02
C LYS A 82 -9.89 1.96 -10.16
N HIS A 83 -9.85 1.61 -8.87
CA HIS A 83 -8.74 1.95 -7.96
C HIS A 83 -7.48 1.20 -8.37
N ASP A 84 -7.66 -0.10 -8.62
CA ASP A 84 -6.64 -0.99 -9.13
C ASP A 84 -6.02 -0.49 -10.43
N LYS A 85 -6.84 -0.04 -11.39
CA LYS A 85 -6.39 0.52 -12.68
C LYS A 85 -5.70 1.87 -12.53
N ALA A 86 -6.21 2.75 -11.67
CA ALA A 86 -5.60 4.05 -11.43
C ALA A 86 -4.19 3.91 -10.84
N TRP A 87 -4.00 3.03 -9.85
CA TRP A 87 -2.67 2.75 -9.31
C TRP A 87 -1.72 2.17 -10.36
N GLU A 88 -2.18 1.19 -11.16
CA GLU A 88 -1.35 0.60 -12.21
C GLU A 88 -0.83 1.64 -13.21
N ASN A 89 -1.71 2.52 -13.68
CA ASN A 89 -1.33 3.61 -14.58
C ASN A 89 -0.35 4.58 -13.89
N PHE A 90 -0.62 4.91 -12.62
CA PHE A 90 0.23 5.80 -11.84
C PHE A 90 1.64 5.22 -11.64
N SER A 91 1.72 3.98 -11.14
CA SER A 91 2.98 3.32 -10.80
C SER A 91 3.84 3.10 -12.04
N GLN A 92 3.26 2.64 -13.15
CA GLN A 92 3.98 2.47 -14.42
C GLN A 92 4.53 3.78 -14.94
N LYS A 93 3.70 4.84 -14.98
CA LYS A 93 4.14 6.14 -15.47
C LYS A 93 5.19 6.74 -14.56
N LEU A 94 5.02 6.68 -13.25
CA LEU A 94 6.00 7.17 -12.29
C LEU A 94 7.33 6.41 -12.41
N LYS A 95 7.31 5.07 -12.49
CA LYS A 95 8.52 4.26 -12.69
C LYS A 95 9.24 4.61 -13.99
N SER A 96 8.53 4.88 -15.08
CA SER A 96 9.15 5.34 -16.34
C SER A 96 9.88 6.69 -16.21
N LEU A 97 9.55 7.48 -15.19
CA LEU A 97 10.19 8.75 -14.89
C LEU A 97 11.41 8.60 -13.98
N ILE A 98 11.48 7.57 -13.12
CA ILE A 98 12.54 7.36 -12.11
C ILE A 98 13.97 7.31 -12.70
N PRO A 99 14.25 6.64 -13.85
CA PRO A 99 15.60 6.60 -14.42
C PRO A 99 16.17 7.99 -14.76
N ASN A 100 15.32 9.00 -14.93
CA ASN A 100 15.76 10.38 -15.08
C ASN A 100 16.19 10.92 -13.70
N THR A 101 17.50 10.94 -13.47
CA THR A 101 18.16 11.42 -12.24
C THR A 101 17.77 12.84 -11.82
N SER A 102 17.15 13.61 -12.72
CA SER A 102 16.67 14.98 -12.48
C SER A 102 15.37 15.07 -11.67
N LEU A 103 14.65 13.98 -11.38
CA LEU A 103 13.37 14.04 -10.65
C LEU A 103 13.50 13.80 -9.13
N LYS A 104 14.72 13.67 -8.63
CA LYS A 104 15.01 13.43 -7.21
C LYS A 104 14.77 14.69 -6.39
N ASN A 105 14.04 14.57 -5.28
CA ASN A 105 13.70 15.68 -4.37
C ASN A 105 13.00 16.85 -5.09
N GLN A 106 12.02 16.53 -5.93
CA GLN A 106 11.27 17.51 -6.70
C GLN A 106 9.77 17.32 -6.58
N TYR A 107 9.05 18.39 -6.91
CA TYR A 107 7.62 18.30 -7.07
C TYR A 107 7.25 17.81 -8.47
N ILE A 108 6.60 16.64 -8.54
CA ILE A 108 6.05 16.10 -9.78
C ILE A 108 4.59 16.53 -9.89
N ARG A 109 4.22 17.14 -11.03
CA ARG A 109 2.82 17.49 -11.30
C ARG A 109 2.03 16.24 -11.63
N PHE A 110 0.88 16.06 -10.99
CA PHE A 110 0.04 14.88 -11.24
C PHE A 110 -0.51 14.84 -12.67
N ASN A 111 -0.69 15.99 -13.32
CA ASN A 111 -1.13 16.03 -14.72
C ASN A 111 -0.09 15.51 -15.72
N LYS A 112 1.19 15.37 -15.34
CA LYS A 112 2.19 14.64 -16.13
C LYS A 112 1.94 13.12 -16.14
N ILE A 113 1.19 12.63 -15.15
CA ILE A 113 0.79 11.24 -15.02
C ILE A 113 -0.63 11.05 -15.56
N PHE A 114 -1.56 11.93 -15.17
CA PHE A 114 -2.96 11.91 -15.56
C PHE A 114 -3.37 13.22 -16.24
N PRO A 115 -3.21 13.39 -17.56
CA PRO A 115 -3.37 14.69 -18.22
C PRO A 115 -4.79 15.28 -18.17
N TYR A 116 -5.83 14.44 -18.19
CA TYR A 116 -7.22 14.91 -18.36
C TYR A 116 -8.09 14.80 -17.11
N ASN A 117 -7.90 13.78 -16.27
CA ASN A 117 -8.78 13.46 -15.14
C ASN A 117 -8.03 13.31 -13.82
N THR A 118 -7.04 14.19 -13.59
CA THR A 118 -6.11 14.12 -12.44
C THR A 118 -6.80 13.90 -11.09
N SER A 119 -7.86 14.66 -10.80
CA SER A 119 -8.55 14.60 -9.51
C SER A 119 -9.27 13.27 -9.29
N TYR A 120 -9.92 12.76 -10.34
CA TYR A 120 -10.60 11.47 -10.33
C TYR A 120 -9.60 10.31 -10.19
N GLU A 121 -8.54 10.31 -10.99
CA GLU A 121 -7.54 9.25 -10.97
C GLU A 121 -6.74 9.24 -9.65
N MET A 122 -6.32 10.40 -9.14
CA MET A 122 -5.63 10.46 -7.85
C MET A 122 -6.54 10.08 -6.67
N ARG A 123 -7.84 10.34 -6.74
CA ARG A 123 -8.79 9.78 -5.77
C ARG A 123 -8.83 8.25 -5.83
N ASN A 124 -8.79 7.68 -7.02
CA ASN A 124 -8.74 6.23 -7.19
C ASN A 124 -7.40 5.63 -6.70
N VAL A 125 -6.27 6.32 -6.89
CA VAL A 125 -4.98 5.95 -6.27
C VAL A 125 -5.08 5.98 -4.74
N HIS A 126 -5.72 7.00 -4.17
CA HIS A 126 -5.98 7.08 -2.73
C HIS A 126 -6.79 5.89 -2.21
N LEU A 127 -7.89 5.56 -2.89
CA LEU A 127 -8.78 4.45 -2.54
C LEU A 127 -8.11 3.07 -2.72
N PHE A 128 -7.18 2.94 -3.67
CA PHE A 128 -6.37 1.73 -3.81
C PHE A 128 -5.55 1.47 -2.54
N PHE A 129 -4.86 2.48 -2.02
CA PHE A 129 -4.07 2.31 -0.79
C PHE A 129 -4.93 2.11 0.46
N ILE A 130 -6.14 2.67 0.51
CA ILE A 130 -7.10 2.38 1.59
C ILE A 130 -7.51 0.90 1.58
N LYS A 131 -7.79 0.33 0.39
CA LYS A 131 -8.10 -1.10 0.21
C LYS A 131 -6.96 -1.97 0.74
N LEU A 132 -5.73 -1.71 0.28
CA LEU A 132 -4.57 -2.51 0.71
C LEU A 132 -4.30 -2.36 2.21
N PHE A 133 -4.38 -1.13 2.74
CA PHE A 133 -4.11 -0.89 4.15
C PHE A 133 -5.17 -1.54 5.07
N GLY A 134 -6.44 -1.53 4.67
CA GLY A 134 -7.49 -2.28 5.37
C GLY A 134 -7.21 -3.78 5.38
N CYS A 135 -6.77 -4.36 4.26
CA CYS A 135 -6.36 -5.77 4.20
C CYS A 135 -5.17 -6.07 5.12
N GLN A 136 -4.18 -5.17 5.17
CA GLN A 136 -3.02 -5.29 6.05
C GLN A 136 -3.42 -5.25 7.53
N ILE A 137 -4.30 -4.32 7.93
CA ILE A 137 -4.81 -4.20 9.31
C ILE A 137 -5.53 -5.49 9.73
N ILE A 138 -6.42 -5.98 8.87
CA ILE A 138 -7.15 -7.23 9.09
C ILE A 138 -6.18 -8.40 9.22
N GLU A 139 -5.19 -8.53 8.32
CA GLU A 139 -4.22 -9.61 8.40
C GLU A 139 -3.37 -9.56 9.69
N SER A 140 -3.02 -8.37 10.18
CA SER A 140 -2.31 -8.20 11.45
C SER A 140 -3.08 -8.77 12.64
N GLU A 141 -4.39 -8.55 12.68
CA GLU A 141 -5.27 -9.10 13.71
C GLU A 141 -5.33 -10.64 13.63
N PHE A 142 -5.54 -11.20 12.45
CA PHE A 142 -5.69 -12.66 12.29
C PHE A 142 -4.39 -13.43 12.44
N LYS A 143 -3.30 -12.96 11.83
CA LYS A 143 -2.04 -13.72 11.74
C LYS A 143 -1.16 -13.54 12.97
N PHE A 144 -1.14 -12.34 13.55
CA PHE A 144 -0.23 -12.00 14.64
C PHE A 144 -0.96 -11.77 15.97
N LYS A 145 -2.29 -11.93 16.01
CA LYS A 145 -3.12 -11.61 17.17
C LYS A 145 -2.87 -10.19 17.70
N ASN A 146 -2.45 -9.29 16.80
CA ASN A 146 -2.13 -7.91 17.12
C ASN A 146 -3.22 -7.02 16.52
N LYS A 147 -4.17 -6.61 17.36
CA LYS A 147 -5.25 -5.72 16.95
C LYS A 147 -4.70 -4.31 16.80
N ILE A 148 -4.73 -3.78 15.57
CA ILE A 148 -4.41 -2.38 15.31
C ILE A 148 -5.68 -1.56 15.57
N PRO A 149 -5.68 -0.62 16.53
CA PRO A 149 -6.89 0.11 16.93
C PRO A 149 -7.20 1.26 15.96
N ILE A 150 -7.45 0.92 14.69
CA ILE A 150 -7.94 1.81 13.64
C ILE A 150 -9.33 1.32 13.22
N ASP A 151 -10.31 2.22 13.17
CA ASP A 151 -11.66 1.88 12.71
C ASP A 151 -11.70 1.67 11.19
N ILE A 152 -11.65 0.41 10.77
CA ILE A 152 -11.70 0.03 9.35
C ILE A 152 -13.07 0.32 8.71
N LYS A 153 -14.12 0.57 9.49
CA LYS A 153 -15.45 0.91 8.94
C LYS A 153 -15.38 2.20 8.14
N THR A 154 -14.62 3.19 8.62
CA THR A 154 -14.38 4.44 7.88
C THR A 154 -13.68 4.21 6.53
N PHE A 155 -12.85 3.17 6.42
CA PHE A 155 -12.18 2.79 5.16
C PHE A 155 -13.18 2.13 4.20
N SER A 156 -14.01 1.23 4.72
CA SER A 156 -15.14 0.63 3.99
C SER A 156 -16.05 1.70 3.42
N GLU A 157 -16.48 2.67 4.24
CA GLU A 157 -17.34 3.77 3.82
C GLU A 157 -16.68 4.64 2.74
N ALA A 158 -15.38 4.92 2.85
CA ALA A 158 -14.64 5.66 1.84
C ALA A 158 -14.64 4.93 0.47
N ILE A 159 -14.40 3.62 0.46
CA ILE A 159 -14.39 2.79 -0.75
C ILE A 159 -15.81 2.70 -1.35
N LEU A 160 -16.80 2.32 -0.56
CA LEU A 160 -18.17 2.11 -1.04
C LEU A 160 -18.79 3.41 -1.57
N ASN A 161 -18.54 4.54 -0.89
CA ASN A 161 -19.08 5.83 -1.27
C ASN A 161 -18.18 6.62 -2.22
N GLN A 162 -17.03 6.09 -2.61
CA GLN A 162 -16.11 6.74 -3.56
C GLN A 162 -15.61 8.11 -3.06
N ARG A 163 -15.35 8.18 -1.74
CA ARG A 163 -14.96 9.38 -1.01
C ARG A 163 -13.54 9.27 -0.50
N ILE A 164 -12.89 10.42 -0.37
CA ILE A 164 -11.55 10.49 0.23
C ILE A 164 -11.63 10.15 1.71
N HIS A 165 -10.73 9.30 2.19
CA HIS A 165 -10.58 9.08 3.63
C HIS A 165 -9.83 10.27 4.25
N PRO A 166 -10.36 10.92 5.32
CA PRO A 166 -9.83 12.17 5.85
C PRO A 166 -8.47 12.05 6.55
N ASN A 167 -8.13 10.85 7.02
CA ASN A 167 -6.97 10.61 7.86
C ASN A 167 -5.88 9.79 7.15
N ILE A 168 -5.99 9.57 5.84
CA ILE A 168 -4.98 8.79 5.08
C ILE A 168 -4.15 9.72 4.21
N TYR A 169 -2.83 9.58 4.30
CA TYR A 169 -1.86 10.39 3.59
C TYR A 169 -0.91 9.46 2.85
N LEU A 170 -0.44 9.89 1.67
CA LEU A 170 0.51 9.12 0.85
C LEU A 170 1.76 9.95 0.62
N SER A 171 2.93 9.37 0.88
CA SER A 171 4.20 9.94 0.44
C SER A 171 4.84 8.99 -0.58
N PHE A 172 5.17 9.53 -1.75
CA PHE A 172 5.80 8.78 -2.84
C PHE A 172 7.30 9.05 -2.82
N LYS A 173 8.09 7.98 -2.76
CA LYS A 173 9.53 8.06 -2.60
C LYS A 173 10.22 7.12 -3.57
N TYR A 174 11.49 7.41 -3.87
CA TYR A 174 12.34 6.49 -4.61
C TYR A 174 13.41 5.90 -3.69
N ARG A 175 13.72 4.62 -3.87
CA ARG A 175 14.88 3.97 -3.25
C ARG A 175 15.96 3.78 -4.31
N LYS A 176 17.23 3.98 -3.95
CA LYS A 176 18.36 3.64 -4.84
C LYS A 176 18.34 2.13 -5.13
N GLN A 177 18.83 1.76 -6.32
CA GLN A 177 18.75 0.42 -6.89
C GLN A 177 18.96 -0.68 -5.84
N THR A 178 17.99 -1.58 -5.76
CA THR A 178 18.01 -2.71 -4.84
C THR A 178 17.85 -4.00 -5.63
N ASN A 179 18.36 -5.11 -5.10
CA ASN A 179 18.02 -6.44 -5.60
C ASN A 179 16.63 -6.91 -5.10
N THR A 180 15.93 -6.06 -4.34
CA THR A 180 14.61 -6.35 -3.77
C THR A 180 13.52 -5.93 -4.76
N ILE A 181 12.77 -6.92 -5.23
CA ILE A 181 11.66 -6.71 -6.17
C ILE A 181 10.44 -6.10 -5.47
N ALA A 182 10.11 -6.60 -4.28
CA ALA A 182 8.99 -6.12 -3.49
C ALA A 182 9.24 -6.38 -2.01
N GLU A 183 8.75 -5.46 -1.19
CA GLU A 183 8.85 -5.53 0.27
C GLU A 183 7.56 -4.93 0.85
N ASN A 184 7.05 -5.56 1.91
CA ASN A 184 5.95 -5.02 2.69
C ASN A 184 6.47 -4.85 4.11
N SER A 185 6.34 -3.64 4.66
CA SER A 185 6.71 -3.43 6.06
C SER A 185 5.62 -3.93 7.00
N ASP A 186 6.00 -4.12 8.26
CA ASP A 186 5.00 -4.16 9.34
C ASP A 186 4.26 -2.81 9.40
N VAL A 187 3.06 -2.81 9.97
CA VAL A 187 2.37 -1.55 10.31
C VAL A 187 2.94 -1.06 11.64
N HIS A 188 3.54 0.12 11.62
CA HIS A 188 3.99 0.78 12.84
C HIS A 188 2.88 1.70 13.33
N VAL A 189 2.44 1.50 14.57
CA VAL A 189 1.30 2.20 15.16
C VAL A 189 1.75 2.95 16.41
N LEU A 190 1.26 4.17 16.58
CA LEU A 190 1.32 4.89 17.85
C LEU A 190 -0.08 5.03 18.41
N ILE A 191 -0.25 4.54 19.64
CA ILE A 191 -1.52 4.54 20.36
C ILE A 191 -1.57 5.75 21.28
N ASN A 192 -2.69 6.48 21.25
CA ASN A 192 -2.99 7.48 22.27
C ASN A 192 -3.30 6.76 23.59
N LYS A 193 -2.46 6.95 24.61
CA LYS A 193 -2.62 6.27 25.91
C LYS A 193 -3.93 6.60 26.62
N ALA A 194 -4.54 7.76 26.35
CA ALA A 194 -5.76 8.18 27.01
C ALA A 194 -7.01 7.52 26.40
N THR A 195 -7.05 7.37 25.07
CA THR A 195 -8.21 6.80 24.36
C THR A 195 -8.02 5.33 23.97
N ASN A 196 -6.79 4.81 24.04
CA ASN A 196 -6.39 3.50 23.51
C ASN A 196 -6.65 3.32 21.99
N GLU A 197 -6.75 4.42 21.26
CA GLU A 197 -6.93 4.44 19.80
C GLU A 197 -5.61 4.75 19.09
N ALA A 198 -5.48 4.33 17.84
CA ALA A 198 -4.34 4.73 17.02
C ALA A 198 -4.40 6.25 16.76
N ALA A 199 -3.38 6.98 17.23
CA ALA A 199 -3.19 8.38 16.86
C ALA A 199 -2.51 8.50 15.49
N PHE A 200 -1.61 7.58 15.21
CA PHE A 200 -0.86 7.51 13.96
C PHE A 200 -0.54 6.06 13.60
N ALA A 201 -0.51 5.74 12.31
CA ALA A 201 0.08 4.52 11.82
C ALA A 201 0.78 4.74 10.47
N THR A 202 1.79 3.93 10.17
CA THR A 202 2.51 3.97 8.90
C THR A 202 2.78 2.57 8.39
N TRP A 203 2.67 2.39 7.08
CA TRP A 203 2.92 1.17 6.36
C TRP A 203 3.60 1.48 5.01
N LEU A 204 4.63 0.72 4.66
CA LEU A 204 5.37 0.89 3.41
C LEU A 204 4.96 -0.17 2.40
N TYR A 205 4.57 0.30 1.22
CA TYR A 205 4.39 -0.48 0.01
C TYR A 205 5.60 -0.26 -0.90
N CYS A 206 6.43 -1.28 -1.09
CA CYS A 206 7.67 -1.17 -1.88
C CYS A 206 7.60 -2.06 -3.12
N THR A 207 7.90 -1.48 -4.30
CA THR A 207 8.02 -2.19 -5.57
C THR A 207 9.23 -1.69 -6.36
N GLY A 208 10.28 -2.50 -6.45
CA GLY A 208 11.56 -2.13 -7.02
C GLY A 208 12.09 -0.85 -6.38
N ASN A 209 12.26 0.18 -7.20
CA ASN A 209 12.73 1.50 -6.77
C ASN A 209 11.63 2.43 -6.26
N LEU A 210 10.35 2.07 -6.35
CA LEU A 210 9.23 2.90 -5.91
C LEU A 210 8.79 2.48 -4.51
N VAL A 211 8.75 3.44 -3.59
CA VAL A 211 8.24 3.27 -2.22
C VAL A 211 7.07 4.20 -2.01
N VAL A 212 5.97 3.67 -1.50
CA VAL A 212 4.84 4.48 -1.03
C VAL A 212 4.73 4.30 0.48
N ASN A 213 4.77 5.41 1.20
CA ASN A 213 4.46 5.44 2.62
C ASN A 213 3.01 5.83 2.81
N ILE A 214 2.20 4.88 3.27
CA ILE A 214 0.80 5.04 3.61
C ILE A 214 0.75 5.40 5.09
N MET A 215 0.16 6.55 5.41
CA MET A 215 0.08 7.07 6.78
C MET A 215 -1.37 7.29 7.19
N TYR A 216 -1.78 6.71 8.31
CA TYR A 216 -2.96 7.12 9.06
C TYR A 216 -2.55 8.17 10.09
N ALA A 217 -3.26 9.29 10.16
CA ALA A 217 -2.97 10.36 11.12
C ALA A 217 -4.26 11.07 11.55
N LEU A 218 -4.46 11.19 12.87
CA LEU A 218 -5.51 12.07 13.40
C LEU A 218 -5.16 13.54 13.14
N PRO A 219 -6.14 14.46 13.06
CA PRO A 219 -5.93 15.86 12.64
C PRO A 219 -4.84 16.64 13.41
N ASN A 220 -4.53 16.25 14.64
CA ASN A 220 -3.55 16.94 15.49
C ASN A 220 -2.11 16.39 15.37
N GLU A 221 -1.89 15.32 14.60
CA GLU A 221 -0.55 14.76 14.41
C GLU A 221 0.31 15.65 13.50
N LYS A 222 1.52 16.00 13.95
CA LYS A 222 2.45 16.89 13.24
C LYS A 222 3.80 16.23 12.92
N ARG A 223 3.77 14.95 12.55
CA ARG A 223 4.99 14.17 12.30
C ARG A 223 5.74 14.66 11.06
N GLU A 224 7.06 14.50 11.08
CA GLU A 224 7.93 14.87 9.95
C GLU A 224 7.44 14.26 8.63
N GLY A 225 7.16 12.95 8.61
CA GLY A 225 6.67 12.25 7.43
C GLY A 225 5.36 12.79 6.84
N LEU A 226 4.55 13.54 7.59
CA LEU A 226 3.33 14.18 7.10
C LEU A 226 3.61 15.48 6.34
N LYS A 227 4.76 16.14 6.54
CA LYS A 227 5.08 17.43 5.92
C LYS A 227 5.19 17.33 4.40
N SER A 228 5.76 16.24 3.88
CA SER A 228 5.88 15.97 2.45
C SER A 228 4.78 15.05 1.91
N ALA A 229 3.87 14.59 2.77
CA ALA A 229 2.80 13.69 2.39
C ALA A 229 1.70 14.42 1.61
N TRP A 230 1.18 13.75 0.59
CA TRP A 230 0.03 14.18 -0.16
C TRP A 230 -1.27 13.66 0.45
N HIS A 231 -2.29 14.51 0.48
CA HIS A 231 -3.66 14.16 0.78
C HIS A 231 -4.57 14.84 -0.26
N PRO A 232 -5.65 14.21 -0.76
CA PRO A 232 -6.55 14.81 -1.75
C PRO A 232 -7.05 16.25 -1.43
N ARG A 233 -7.31 16.56 -0.14
CA ARG A 233 -7.66 17.91 0.36
C ARG A 233 -6.59 18.98 0.11
N LEU A 234 -5.32 18.61 -0.01
CA LEU A 234 -4.22 19.53 -0.35
C LEU A 234 -4.19 19.86 -1.85
N GLY A 235 -5.10 19.26 -2.63
CA GLY A 235 -5.26 19.47 -4.06
C GLY A 235 -4.54 18.43 -4.92
N TYR A 236 -4.72 18.57 -6.23
CA TYR A 236 -4.25 17.61 -7.24
C TYR A 236 -3.21 18.21 -8.19
N LYS A 237 -2.46 19.21 -7.72
CA LYS A 237 -1.47 19.90 -8.56
C LYS A 237 -0.18 19.10 -8.67
N ARG A 238 0.38 18.67 -7.55
CA ARG A 238 1.71 18.04 -7.46
C ARG A 238 1.90 17.27 -6.15
N PHE A 239 2.90 16.40 -6.12
CA PHE A 239 3.41 15.73 -4.93
C PHE A 239 4.93 15.86 -4.86
N HIS A 240 5.49 15.77 -3.65
CA HIS A 240 6.93 15.72 -3.46
C HIS A 240 7.43 14.29 -3.69
N PHE A 241 8.43 14.12 -4.55
CA PHE A 241 9.06 12.84 -4.82
C PHE A 241 10.50 12.88 -4.32
N GLU A 242 10.75 12.19 -3.20
CA GLU A 242 12.01 12.28 -2.44
C GLU A 242 12.70 10.93 -2.30
N GLU A 243 13.97 10.95 -1.90
CA GLU A 243 14.70 9.73 -1.59
C GLU A 243 14.14 9.05 -0.33
N PHE A 244 13.97 7.74 -0.40
CA PHE A 244 13.74 6.87 0.76
C PHE A 244 15.10 6.55 1.38
N LEU A 245 15.33 7.08 2.57
CA LEU A 245 16.54 6.89 3.38
C LEU A 245 16.53 5.53 4.09
#